data_AF-A0A1F3B756-F1
#
_entry.id   AF-A0A1F3B756-F1
#
_cell.length_a   1.000
_cell.length_b   1.000
_cell.length_c   1.000
_cell.angle_alpha   90.00
_cell.angle_beta   90.00
_cell.angle_gamma   90.00
#
_symmetry.space_group_name_H-M   'P 1'
#
loop_
_entity.id
_entity.type
_entity.pdbx_description
1 polymer ?
#
loop_
_entity_poly.entity_id
_entity_poly.type
_entity_poly.pdbx_seq_one_letter_code
_entity_poly.pdbx_strand_id
1 'polypeptide(L)' 'MAKLALWLVCRSCGREFDTRLRLDRKSFERGTLAANYHTCPYCGERLTYKKAEYLTRER' A
#
# COMPACT_ATOMS: atom_id res chain seq x y z
N MET A 1 -5.89 15.74 -11.09
CA MET A 1 -5.62 15.49 -9.66
C MET A 1 -4.45 14.54 -9.57
N ALA A 2 -3.38 14.91 -8.86
CA ALA A 2 -2.24 14.01 -8.66
C ALA A 2 -2.70 12.74 -7.90
N LYS A 3 -2.18 11.57 -8.28
CA LYS A 3 -2.56 10.31 -7.65
C LYS A 3 -1.46 9.89 -6.68
N LEU A 4 -1.87 9.48 -5.48
CA LEU A 4 -1.00 8.83 -4.51
C LEU A 4 -0.79 7.37 -4.94
N ALA A 5 0.45 7.01 -5.21
CA ALA A 5 0.90 5.64 -5.26
C ALA A 5 1.09 5.11 -3.85
N LEU A 6 0.51 3.95 -3.56
CA LEU A 6 0.60 3.31 -2.25
C LEU A 6 1.67 2.21 -2.25
N TRP A 7 2.59 2.30 -1.30
CA TRP A 7 3.72 1.39 -1.12
C TRP A 7 3.67 0.76 0.27
N LEU A 8 4.30 -0.40 0.42
CA LEU A 8 4.38 -1.14 1.68
C LEU A 8 5.76 -1.73 1.88
N VAL A 9 6.17 -1.88 3.14
CA VAL A 9 7.33 -2.71 3.52
C VAL A 9 6.81 -4.09 3.91
N CYS A 10 7.30 -5.13 3.23
CA CYS A 10 6.92 -6.50 3.56
C CYS A 10 7.41 -6.89 4.96
N ARG A 11 6.49 -7.28 5.86
CA ARG A 11 6.87 -7.69 7.23
C ARG A 11 7.63 -9.03 7.30
N SER A 12 7.61 -9.83 6.23
CA SER A 12 8.35 -11.09 6.14
C SER A 12 9.79 -10.89 5.66
N CYS A 13 10.01 -10.16 4.57
CA CYS A 13 11.35 -10.01 3.97
C CYS A 13 11.96 -8.61 4.06
N GLY A 14 11.26 -7.64 4.65
CA GLY A 14 11.74 -6.28 4.86
C GLY A 14 11.83 -5.40 3.60
N ARG A 15 11.50 -5.93 2.41
CA ARG A 15 11.58 -5.18 1.15
C ARG A 15 10.35 -4.30 0.93
N GLU A 16 10.59 -3.07 0.49
CA GLU A 16 9.55 -2.15 0.06
C GLU A 16 9.04 -2.52 -1.35
N PHE A 17 7.73 -2.48 -1.58
CA PHE A 17 7.13 -2.73 -2.89
C PHE A 17 5.94 -1.82 -3.17
N ASP A 18 5.69 -1.58 -4.46
CA ASP A 18 4.52 -0.87 -4.96
C ASP A 18 3.30 -1.81 -4.94
N THR A 19 2.23 -1.41 -4.26
CA THR A 19 0.98 -2.19 -4.19
C THR A 19 0.14 -2.09 -5.46
N ARG A 20 0.54 -1.24 -6.43
CA ARG A 20 -0.20 -0.86 -7.65
C ARG A 20 -1.51 -0.13 -7.39
N LEU A 21 -1.88 0.09 -6.14
CA LEU A 21 -3.01 0.94 -5.79
C LEU A 21 -2.66 2.41 -6.05
N ARG A 22 -3.63 3.13 -6.63
CA ARG A 22 -3.56 4.56 -6.91
C ARG A 22 -4.84 5.19 -6.40
N LEU A 23 -4.72 6.18 -5.54
CA LEU A 23 -5.86 6.92 -4.99
C LEU A 23 -5.62 8.42 -5.13
N ASP A 24 -6.66 9.20 -5.33
CA ASP A 24 -6.54 10.63 -5.04
C ASP A 24 -6.39 10.83 -3.52
N ARG A 25 -5.85 12.00 -3.14
CA ARG A 25 -5.57 12.31 -1.74
C ARG A 25 -6.81 12.27 -0.85
N LYS A 26 -7.94 12.80 -1.33
CA LYS A 26 -9.20 12.87 -0.55
C LYS A 26 -9.76 11.48 -0.28
N SER A 27 -9.70 10.59 -1.27
CA SER A 27 -10.09 9.19 -1.12
C SER A 27 -9.19 8.44 -0.14
N PHE A 28 -7.87 8.65 -0.21
CA PHE A 28 -6.95 8.06 0.76
C PHE A 28 -7.23 8.57 2.17
N GLU A 29 -7.42 9.86 2.38
CA GLU A 29 -7.69 10.45 3.71
C GLU A 29 -8.99 9.93 4.33
N ARG A 30 -10.06 9.81 3.56
CA ARG A 30 -11.38 9.37 4.06
C ARG A 30 -11.57 7.86 4.12
N GLY A 31 -10.85 7.09 3.28
CA GLY A 31 -11.03 5.65 3.16
C GLY A 31 -10.46 4.86 4.34
N THR A 32 -11.02 3.68 4.60
CA THR A 32 -10.55 2.74 5.64
C THR A 32 -9.61 1.66 5.12
N LEU A 33 -9.52 1.48 3.78
CA LEU A 33 -8.75 0.42 3.11
C LEU A 33 -9.06 -0.99 3.65
N ALA A 34 -10.34 -1.36 3.74
CA ALA A 34 -10.80 -2.60 4.36
C ALA A 34 -10.33 -3.92 3.69
N ALA A 35 -9.93 -3.88 2.41
CA ALA A 35 -9.39 -5.02 1.66
C ALA A 35 -7.89 -4.84 1.38
N ASN A 36 -7.08 -4.90 2.43
CA ASN A 36 -5.68 -4.49 2.47
C ASN A 36 -4.69 -5.67 2.54
N TYR A 37 -5.04 -6.83 1.98
CA TYR A 37 -4.07 -7.90 1.82
C TYR A 37 -3.23 -7.67 0.56
N HIS A 38 -1.92 -7.87 0.68
CA HIS A 38 -0.97 -7.74 -0.42
C HIS A 38 -0.01 -8.91 -0.43
N THR A 39 0.25 -9.43 -1.63
CA THR A 39 1.28 -10.44 -1.86
C THR A 39 2.59 -9.74 -2.20
N CYS A 40 3.62 -9.99 -1.39
CA CYS A 40 4.95 -9.45 -1.65
C CYS A 40 5.52 -10.05 -2.93
N PRO A 41 5.89 -9.24 -3.95
CA PRO A 41 6.44 -9.75 -5.20
C PRO A 41 7.83 -10.38 -5.04
N TYR A 42 8.51 -10.14 -3.92
CA TYR A 42 9.86 -10.60 -3.69
C TYR A 42 9.99 -11.88 -2.85
N CYS A 43 8.99 -12.21 -2.02
CA CYS A 43 9.02 -13.43 -1.20
C CYS A 43 7.75 -14.27 -1.31
N GLY A 44 6.71 -13.80 -1.99
CA GLY A 44 5.46 -14.53 -2.19
C GLY A 44 4.49 -14.50 -1.01
N GLU A 45 4.90 -13.96 0.14
CA GLU A 45 4.03 -13.90 1.33
C GLU A 45 2.85 -12.96 1.14
N ARG A 46 1.67 -13.42 1.57
CA ARG A 46 0.43 -12.64 1.54
C ARG A 46 0.06 -12.19 2.95
N LEU A 47 0.09 -10.88 3.18
CA LEU A 47 -0.12 -10.29 4.50
C LEU A 47 -1.15 -9.15 4.43
N THR A 48 -1.81 -8.87 5.55
CA THR A 48 -2.78 -7.78 5.71
C THR A 48 -2.14 -6.55 6.36
N TYR A 49 -2.36 -5.35 5.81
CA TYR A 49 -1.68 -4.11 6.23
C TYR A 49 -2.64 -2.98 6.58
N LYS A 50 -2.61 -2.46 7.81
CA LYS A 50 -3.41 -1.31 8.25
C LYS A 50 -3.12 -0.08 7.38
N LYS A 51 -4.10 0.83 7.28
CA LYS A 51 -3.95 2.10 6.55
C LYS A 51 -2.67 2.89 6.92
N ALA A 52 -2.32 2.90 8.20
CA ALA A 52 -1.13 3.59 8.71
C ALA A 52 0.19 2.97 8.23
N GLU A 53 0.18 1.75 7.71
CA GLU A 53 1.38 1.08 7.19
C GLU A 53 1.69 1.47 5.73
N TYR A 54 0.74 2.11 5.02
CA TYR A 54 0.97 2.54 3.64
C TYR A 54 1.84 3.79 3.58
N LEU A 55 2.91 3.68 2.80
CA LEU A 55 3.72 4.81 2.38
C LEU A 55 3.09 5.42 1.13
N THR A 56 2.93 6.74 1.11
CA THR A 56 2.32 7.45 -0.04
C THR A 56 3.39 8.20 -0.82
N ARG A 57 3.31 8.14 -2.15
CA ARG A 57 4.18 8.88 -3.07
C ARG A 57 3.34 9.54 -4.14
N GLU A 58 3.57 10.82 -4.42
CA GLU A 58 2.90 11.53 -5.52
C GLU A 58 3.48 11.07 -6.86
N ARG A 59 2.61 10.70 -7.80
CA ARG A 59 2.96 10.33 -9.18
C ARG A 59 1.94 10.83 -10.19
#